data_AF-A0A914J556-F1
#
_entry.id   AF-A0A914J556-F1
#
_cell.length_a   1.000
_cell.length_b   1.000
_cell.length_c   1.000
_cell.angle_alpha   90.00
_cell.angle_beta   90.00
_cell.angle_gamma   90.00
#
_symmetry.space_group_name_H-M   'P 1'
#
loop_
_entity.id
_entity.type
_entity.pdbx_description
1 polymer ?
#
loop_
_entity_poly.entity_id
_entity_poly.type
_entity_poly.pdbx_seq_one_letter_code
_entity_poly.pdbx_strand_id
1 'polypeptide(L)'
;MIFLSFFSFVLLTFELVQSETFATQCFLPTYHRGISNAVPIAELWNVSPFDCLTHCIVNAAKSGDGCASVVYHRHFSTCQLYSHDGTFNGGKVVFANGHDYYNRTNYNGICQDRHIPTRGYPQRNRKPKAFGVLQRPADAKIHDDSSRFANSNSQKSYFLYPNKPTTGCSRHQKSAFLVLRDFALTPTVPIGIIKGVDRFACLNYCEQNIASYFSWIISQKFLGRPCAQTEDCQLHDDTAKEAAIFTRVEPKQYSVVVEKLCIEKKVRCPNEKHFKVLAGKELHHDFPLHRFTDFNTISECINACLEHPNCKAVSMKENVCHLSSLSIDNEPERLHDSPKSVVVDCKC
;
A
#
# COMPACT_ATOMS: atom_id res chain seq x y z
N MET A 1 50.33 -50.71 -6.30
CA MET A 1 49.58 -49.75 -7.14
C MET A 1 48.17 -49.45 -6.58
N ILE A 2 48.01 -49.19 -5.27
CA ILE A 2 46.70 -48.82 -4.67
C ILE A 2 46.79 -47.55 -3.80
N PHE A 3 47.98 -46.98 -3.59
CA PHE A 3 48.17 -45.82 -2.71
C PHE A 3 48.20 -44.45 -3.42
N LEU A 4 48.10 -44.40 -4.75
CA LEU A 4 48.15 -43.13 -5.51
C LEU A 4 46.77 -42.57 -5.89
N SER A 5 45.67 -43.28 -5.60
CA SER A 5 44.32 -42.83 -5.99
C SER A 5 43.59 -42.02 -4.91
N PHE A 6 44.12 -41.93 -3.69
CA PHE A 6 43.45 -41.21 -2.59
C PHE A 6 43.89 -39.75 -2.44
N PHE A 7 44.99 -39.33 -3.06
CA PHE A 7 45.49 -37.96 -2.94
C PHE A 7 44.85 -36.98 -3.94
N SER A 8 44.11 -37.47 -4.95
CA SER A 8 43.47 -36.61 -5.95
C SER A 8 42.05 -36.18 -5.58
N PHE A 9 41.47 -36.69 -4.49
CA PHE A 9 40.10 -36.36 -4.05
C PHE A 9 40.05 -35.38 -2.87
N VAL A 10 41.19 -34.97 -2.32
CA VAL A 10 41.28 -34.06 -1.15
C VAL A 10 41.61 -32.61 -1.54
N LEU A 11 41.83 -32.33 -2.83
CA LEU A 11 42.15 -30.99 -3.37
C LEU A 11 40.98 -30.33 -4.12
N LEU A 12 39.75 -30.69 -3.76
CA LEU A 12 38.50 -30.09 -4.26
C LEU A 12 37.69 -29.44 -3.13
N THR A 13 38.37 -29.02 -2.07
CA THR A 13 37.80 -28.23 -0.98
C THR A 13 38.26 -26.79 -1.11
N PHE A 14 37.28 -25.90 -1.20
CA PHE A 14 37.37 -24.45 -1.04
C PHE A 14 38.13 -23.67 -2.10
N GLU A 15 37.39 -23.20 -3.11
CA GLU A 15 37.26 -21.76 -3.34
C GLU A 15 35.82 -21.45 -3.79
N LEU A 16 34.89 -21.37 -2.83
CA LEU A 16 33.74 -20.48 -2.99
C LEU A 16 34.32 -19.07 -2.92
N VAL A 17 34.91 -18.60 -4.02
CA VAL A 17 35.15 -17.17 -4.21
C VAL A 17 33.77 -16.55 -4.22
N GLN A 18 33.34 -16.01 -3.08
CA GLN A 18 32.33 -14.97 -3.07
C GLN A 18 32.94 -13.86 -3.92
N SER A 19 32.61 -13.85 -5.21
CA SER A 19 32.82 -12.70 -6.06
C SER A 19 32.03 -11.59 -5.42
N GLU A 20 32.68 -10.80 -4.56
CA GLU A 20 32.17 -9.53 -4.11
C GLU A 20 31.84 -8.76 -5.38
N THR A 21 30.55 -8.73 -5.72
CA THR A 21 30.10 -7.98 -6.87
C THR A 21 30.49 -6.53 -6.63
N PHE A 22 30.90 -5.81 -7.68
CA PHE A 22 31.18 -4.36 -7.65
C PHE A 22 30.17 -3.55 -6.80
N ALA A 23 28.90 -3.99 -6.77
CA ALA A 23 27.83 -3.48 -5.93
C ALA A 23 28.15 -3.45 -4.42
N THR A 24 28.73 -4.51 -3.83
CA THR A 24 28.97 -4.61 -2.38
C THR A 24 30.11 -3.70 -1.89
N GLN A 25 31.00 -3.30 -2.79
CA GLN A 25 32.15 -2.43 -2.45
C GLN A 25 31.77 -0.94 -2.46
N CYS A 26 30.79 -0.56 -3.28
CA CYS A 26 30.34 0.82 -3.41
C CYS A 26 29.04 1.12 -2.66
N PHE A 27 28.18 0.11 -2.48
CA PHE A 27 26.85 0.25 -1.89
C PHE A 27 26.62 -0.70 -0.72
N LEU A 28 25.88 -0.20 0.27
CA LEU A 28 25.28 -1.01 1.32
C LEU A 28 23.83 -1.35 0.92
N PRO A 29 23.51 -2.62 0.60
CA PRO A 29 22.15 -3.03 0.27
C PRO A 29 21.28 -3.16 1.52
N THR A 30 20.03 -2.72 1.41
CA THR A 30 18.95 -2.98 2.36
C THR A 30 17.75 -3.50 1.59
N TYR A 31 17.50 -4.80 1.69
CA TYR A 31 16.42 -5.47 0.96
C TYR A 31 15.03 -5.08 1.50
N HIS A 32 14.02 -5.19 0.62
CA HIS A 32 12.63 -4.84 0.92
C HIS A 32 12.44 -3.39 1.35
N ARG A 33 13.22 -2.49 0.75
CA ARG A 33 13.17 -1.06 1.04
C ARG A 33 13.14 -0.25 -0.25
N GLY A 34 12.46 0.89 -0.19
CA GLY A 34 12.43 1.92 -1.23
C GLY A 34 12.48 3.31 -0.61
N ILE A 35 12.51 4.36 -1.43
CA ILE A 35 12.47 5.75 -0.97
C ILE A 35 11.09 6.32 -1.31
N SER A 36 10.37 6.78 -0.30
CA SER A 36 9.12 7.55 -0.47
C SER A 36 9.38 9.05 -0.35
N ASN A 37 8.44 9.85 -0.88
CA ASN A 37 8.46 11.31 -0.80
C ASN A 37 9.72 11.97 -1.36
N ALA A 38 10.37 11.33 -2.33
CA ALA A 38 11.50 11.88 -3.06
C ALA A 38 11.33 11.64 -4.55
N VAL A 39 11.76 12.61 -5.36
CA VAL A 39 11.76 12.52 -6.81
C VAL A 39 13.09 11.90 -7.25
N PRO A 40 13.09 10.81 -8.03
CA PRO A 40 14.33 10.25 -8.55
C PRO A 40 14.94 11.20 -9.59
N ILE A 41 16.28 11.23 -9.67
CA ILE A 41 17.02 11.97 -10.71
C ILE A 41 16.95 11.26 -12.07
N ALA A 42 16.75 9.94 -12.05
CA ALA A 42 16.56 9.13 -13.25
C ALA A 42 15.77 7.87 -12.90
N GLU A 43 15.00 7.39 -13.87
CA GLU A 43 14.36 6.08 -13.83
C GLU A 43 14.77 5.28 -15.06
N LEU A 44 15.26 4.06 -14.84
CA LEU A 44 15.66 3.11 -15.87
C LEU A 44 14.70 1.92 -15.86
N TRP A 45 14.44 1.37 -17.04
CA TRP A 45 13.46 0.31 -17.25
C TRP A 45 14.12 -0.88 -17.91
N ASN A 46 13.67 -2.09 -17.55
CA ASN A 46 14.19 -3.35 -18.08
C ASN A 46 15.72 -3.48 -17.91
N VAL A 47 16.21 -3.12 -16.72
CA VAL A 47 17.63 -3.18 -16.36
C VAL A 47 17.86 -4.20 -15.26
N SER A 48 19.05 -4.79 -15.19
CA SER A 48 19.43 -5.62 -14.05
C SER A 48 19.83 -4.75 -12.84
N PRO A 49 19.88 -5.30 -11.60
CA PRO A 49 20.43 -4.57 -10.46
C PRO A 49 21.87 -4.10 -10.70
N PHE A 50 22.66 -4.91 -11.41
CA PHE A 50 24.05 -4.58 -11.72
C PHE A 50 24.16 -3.37 -12.65
N ASP A 51 23.36 -3.34 -13.73
CA ASP A 51 23.36 -2.21 -14.67
C ASP A 51 22.85 -0.94 -14.01
N CYS A 52 21.86 -1.09 -13.14
CA CYS A 52 21.28 -0.02 -12.33
C CYS A 52 22.32 0.67 -11.43
N LEU A 53 23.09 -0.12 -10.66
CA LEU A 53 24.16 0.40 -9.80
C LEU A 53 25.34 0.96 -10.60
N THR A 54 25.69 0.32 -11.72
CA THR A 54 26.74 0.79 -12.63
C THR A 54 26.36 2.15 -13.24
N HIS A 55 25.10 2.33 -13.63
CA HIS A 55 24.61 3.59 -14.18
C HIS A 55 24.71 4.74 -13.18
N CYS A 56 24.41 4.46 -11.91
CA CYS A 56 24.55 5.42 -10.81
C CYS A 56 26.00 5.95 -10.69
N ILE A 57 27.01 5.09 -10.81
CA ILE A 57 28.43 5.50 -10.68
C ILE A 57 28.96 6.13 -11.98
N VAL A 58 28.64 5.56 -13.13
CA VAL A 58 29.31 5.89 -14.40
C VAL A 58 28.61 6.99 -15.18
N ASN A 59 27.27 7.01 -15.16
CA ASN A 59 26.48 7.81 -16.11
C ASN A 59 25.70 8.95 -15.45
N ALA A 60 25.27 8.81 -14.20
CA ALA A 60 24.51 9.89 -13.52
C ALA A 60 25.27 11.23 -13.53
N ALA A 61 26.58 11.18 -13.26
CA ALA A 61 27.43 12.37 -13.25
C ALA A 61 27.58 13.03 -14.64
N LYS A 62 27.44 12.29 -15.74
CA LYS A 62 27.44 12.87 -17.11
C LYS A 62 26.22 13.74 -17.36
N SER A 63 25.10 13.41 -16.73
CA SER A 63 23.86 14.21 -16.74
C SER A 63 23.92 15.39 -15.73
N GLY A 64 25.07 15.58 -15.09
CA GLY A 64 25.31 16.65 -14.13
C GLY A 64 24.82 16.37 -12.72
N ASP A 65 24.35 15.16 -12.40
CA ASP A 65 23.79 14.81 -11.09
C ASP A 65 24.66 13.76 -10.37
N GLY A 66 24.98 13.99 -9.10
CA GLY A 66 25.59 12.96 -8.25
C GLY A 66 24.54 11.92 -7.86
N CYS A 67 24.87 10.63 -7.92
CA CYS A 67 23.96 9.54 -7.51
C CYS A 67 24.44 8.89 -6.21
N ALA A 68 23.64 9.05 -5.15
CA ALA A 68 23.97 8.63 -3.79
C ALA A 68 23.21 7.38 -3.36
N SER A 69 22.06 7.10 -3.97
CA SER A 69 21.34 5.87 -3.68
C SER A 69 20.47 5.43 -4.85
N VAL A 70 20.06 4.17 -4.77
CA VAL A 70 19.32 3.48 -5.81
C VAL A 70 18.22 2.65 -5.17
N VAL A 71 17.04 2.61 -5.80
CA VAL A 71 15.97 1.67 -5.48
C VAL A 71 15.71 0.81 -6.71
N TYR A 72 15.86 -0.50 -6.56
CA TYR A 72 15.62 -1.47 -7.63
C TYR A 72 14.33 -2.24 -7.37
N HIS A 73 13.41 -2.27 -8.33
CA HIS A 73 12.19 -3.06 -8.27
C HIS A 73 12.40 -4.41 -8.97
N ARG A 74 12.40 -5.51 -8.21
CA ARG A 74 12.67 -6.86 -8.72
C ARG A 74 11.66 -7.35 -9.76
N HIS A 75 10.36 -7.17 -9.49
CA HIS A 75 9.32 -7.72 -10.38
C HIS A 75 9.20 -7.01 -11.73
N PHE A 76 9.47 -5.70 -11.78
CA PHE A 76 9.36 -4.91 -13.02
C PHE A 76 10.72 -4.60 -13.65
N SER A 77 11.82 -5.01 -13.02
CA SER A 77 13.18 -4.71 -13.46
C SER A 77 13.39 -3.20 -13.72
N THR A 78 12.89 -2.38 -12.79
CA THR A 78 13.00 -0.93 -12.84
C THR A 78 13.97 -0.42 -11.78
N CYS A 79 14.58 0.72 -12.07
CA CYS A 79 15.66 1.28 -11.27
C CYS A 79 15.44 2.78 -11.11
N GLN A 80 15.34 3.24 -9.88
CA GLN A 80 15.20 4.66 -9.54
C GLN A 80 16.48 5.13 -8.88
N LEU A 81 17.09 6.19 -9.41
CA LEU A 81 18.34 6.77 -8.91
C LEU A 81 18.00 8.03 -8.12
N TYR A 82 18.71 8.26 -7.01
CA TYR A 82 18.52 9.44 -6.17
C TYR A 82 19.86 10.11 -5.90
N SER A 83 19.84 11.44 -5.84
CA SER A 83 21.02 12.22 -5.47
C SER A 83 21.30 12.26 -3.97
N HIS A 84 20.43 11.64 -3.16
CA HIS A 84 20.53 11.58 -1.71
C HIS A 84 20.31 10.15 -1.19
N ASP A 85 20.55 9.93 0.09
CA ASP A 85 20.43 8.65 0.82
C ASP A 85 19.00 8.30 1.26
N GLY A 86 17.99 8.85 0.59
CA GLY A 86 16.60 8.73 1.01
C GLY A 86 16.16 9.57 2.22
N THR A 87 16.99 10.47 2.78
CA THR A 87 16.60 11.32 3.94
C THR A 87 16.43 12.82 3.64
N PHE A 88 16.65 13.23 2.38
CA PHE A 88 16.62 14.65 1.98
C PHE A 88 15.21 15.13 1.65
N ASN A 89 14.90 16.40 1.96
CA ASN A 89 13.63 17.08 1.62
C ASN A 89 12.34 16.31 1.99
N GLY A 90 12.34 15.63 3.13
CA GLY A 90 11.18 14.85 3.59
C GLY A 90 11.09 13.45 3.00
N GLY A 91 12.05 13.07 2.15
CA GLY A 91 12.26 11.70 1.72
C GLY A 91 12.47 10.77 2.91
N LYS A 92 11.96 9.54 2.80
CA LYS A 92 12.12 8.51 3.81
C LYS A 92 12.39 7.16 3.16
N VAL A 93 13.37 6.43 3.69
CA VAL A 93 13.54 5.01 3.37
C VAL A 93 12.43 4.23 4.08
N VAL A 94 11.56 3.59 3.32
CA VAL A 94 10.39 2.86 3.80
C VAL A 94 10.45 1.39 3.42
N PHE A 95 9.68 0.54 4.11
CA PHE A 95 9.48 -0.83 3.67
C PHE A 95 8.72 -0.85 2.34
N ALA A 96 9.24 -1.57 1.37
CA ALA A 96 8.62 -1.76 0.07
C ALA A 96 8.95 -3.17 -0.41
N ASN A 97 7.97 -4.07 -0.36
CA ASN A 97 8.19 -5.44 -0.78
C ASN A 97 8.51 -5.49 -2.28
N GLY A 98 9.39 -6.40 -2.70
CA GLY A 98 9.88 -6.47 -4.08
C GLY A 98 10.89 -5.39 -4.47
N HIS A 99 11.19 -4.43 -3.59
CA HIS A 99 12.18 -3.39 -3.83
C HIS A 99 13.44 -3.63 -3.02
N ASP A 100 14.59 -3.30 -3.57
CA ASP A 100 15.87 -3.37 -2.88
C ASP A 100 16.54 -1.99 -2.94
N TYR A 101 16.84 -1.44 -1.76
CA TYR A 101 17.48 -0.14 -1.61
C TYR A 101 18.99 -0.33 -1.52
N TYR A 102 19.76 0.51 -2.21
CA TYR A 102 21.21 0.49 -2.19
C TYR A 102 21.71 1.89 -1.86
N ASN A 103 22.34 2.04 -0.70
CA ASN A 103 22.93 3.31 -0.27
C ASN A 103 24.40 3.34 -0.65
N ARG A 104 24.86 4.35 -1.39
CA ARG A 104 26.28 4.47 -1.77
C ARG A 104 27.09 4.95 -0.58
N THR A 105 27.94 4.08 -0.06
CA THR A 105 28.77 4.32 1.12
C THR A 105 30.22 4.65 0.77
N ASN A 106 30.65 4.34 -0.46
CA ASN A 106 32.01 4.59 -0.93
C ASN A 106 32.02 5.38 -2.25
N TYR A 107 32.92 6.36 -2.34
CA TYR A 107 33.09 7.28 -3.47
C TYR A 107 34.53 7.30 -4.01
N ASN A 108 35.37 6.37 -3.56
CA ASN A 108 36.79 6.34 -3.89
C ASN A 108 37.11 5.22 -4.88
N GLY A 109 38.22 5.36 -5.60
CA GLY A 109 38.75 4.33 -6.49
C GLY A 109 37.74 3.94 -7.58
N ILE A 110 37.40 2.65 -7.65
CA ILE A 110 36.43 2.13 -8.61
C ILE A 110 35.00 2.67 -8.39
N CYS A 111 34.72 3.17 -7.19
CA CYS A 111 33.46 3.79 -6.81
C CYS A 111 33.47 5.31 -7.03
N GLN A 112 34.51 5.89 -7.64
CA GLN A 112 34.56 7.32 -7.91
C GLN A 112 33.75 7.67 -9.17
N ASP A 113 33.04 8.80 -9.12
CA ASP A 113 32.36 9.33 -10.30
C ASP A 113 33.40 9.66 -11.38
N ARG A 114 33.16 9.21 -12.61
CA ARG A 114 34.08 9.50 -13.73
C ARG A 114 34.07 10.98 -14.15
N HIS A 115 33.00 11.69 -13.79
CA HIS A 115 32.84 13.12 -14.01
C HIS A 115 32.45 13.78 -12.69
N ILE A 116 32.91 15.01 -12.46
CA ILE A 116 32.49 15.77 -11.28
C ILE A 116 31.05 16.24 -11.52
N PRO A 117 30.06 15.80 -10.72
CA PRO A 117 28.67 16.19 -10.92
C PRO A 117 28.50 17.69 -10.67
N THR A 118 27.87 18.40 -11.62
CA THR A 118 27.63 19.85 -11.56
C THR A 118 26.67 20.21 -10.42
N ARG A 119 25.61 19.41 -10.25
CA ARG A 119 24.73 19.39 -9.10
C ARG A 119 25.28 18.33 -8.15
N GLY A 120 26.25 18.74 -7.33
CA GLY A 120 26.89 17.86 -6.36
C GLY A 120 25.90 17.17 -5.42
N TYR A 121 26.38 16.19 -4.67
CA TYR A 121 25.59 15.51 -3.63
C TYR A 121 24.98 16.54 -2.67
N PRO A 122 23.66 16.55 -2.42
CA PRO A 122 23.06 17.38 -1.38
C PRO A 122 23.70 16.99 -0.05
N GLN A 123 24.70 17.75 0.37
CA GLN A 123 25.41 17.51 1.63
C GLN A 123 24.43 17.68 2.77
N ARG A 124 24.46 16.72 3.72
CA ARG A 124 23.61 16.64 4.91
C ARG A 124 23.66 17.88 5.83
N ASN A 125 24.54 18.85 5.54
CA ASN A 125 24.81 20.02 6.39
C ASN A 125 24.72 21.37 5.65
N ARG A 126 23.60 21.65 4.97
CA ARG A 126 23.13 23.04 4.91
C ARG A 126 21.77 23.12 5.55
N LYS A 127 21.76 23.59 6.81
CA LYS A 127 20.55 24.13 7.44
C LYS A 127 19.83 25.00 6.39
N PRO A 128 18.52 24.82 6.16
CA PRO A 128 17.79 25.65 5.22
C PRO A 128 18.03 27.11 5.60
N LYS A 129 18.62 27.90 4.69
CA LYS A 129 18.46 29.35 4.77
C LYS A 129 16.96 29.59 4.62
N ALA A 130 16.35 30.19 5.64
CA ALA A 130 14.96 30.60 5.61
C ALA A 130 14.72 31.42 4.35
N PHE A 131 14.04 30.83 3.36
CA PHE A 131 13.51 31.58 2.24
C PHE A 131 12.30 32.35 2.76
N GLY A 132 12.35 33.67 2.56
CA GLY A 132 11.32 34.60 3.00
C GLY A 132 9.94 34.19 2.49
N VAL A 133 8.97 34.31 3.39
CA VAL A 133 7.54 34.23 3.12
C VAL A 133 7.23 35.20 1.98
N LEU A 134 6.88 34.67 0.81
CA LEU A 134 6.23 35.47 -0.22
C LEU A 134 4.82 35.78 0.29
N GLN A 135 4.59 37.02 0.71
CA GLN A 135 3.27 37.52 1.02
C GLN A 135 2.39 37.41 -0.24
N ARG A 136 1.25 36.72 -0.11
CA ARG A 136 0.17 36.75 -1.11
C ARG A 136 -0.42 38.16 -1.15
N PRO A 137 -0.69 38.73 -2.34
CA PRO A 137 -1.60 39.86 -2.44
C PRO A 137 -3.01 39.40 -2.04
N ALA A 138 -3.63 40.18 -1.18
CA ALA A 138 -5.06 40.13 -0.93
C ALA A 138 -5.83 40.59 -2.20
N ASP A 139 -7.09 40.17 -2.27
CA ASP A 139 -8.13 40.64 -3.18
C ASP A 139 -8.19 40.00 -4.58
N ALA A 140 -8.81 38.82 -4.63
CA ALA A 140 -9.58 38.39 -5.81
C ALA A 140 -11.03 38.14 -5.36
N LYS A 141 -11.94 39.02 -5.81
CA LYS A 141 -13.39 38.89 -5.58
C LYS A 141 -13.89 37.58 -6.18
N ILE A 142 -14.52 36.76 -5.34
CA ILE A 142 -15.27 35.59 -5.75
C ILE A 142 -16.54 36.09 -6.43
N HIS A 143 -16.63 35.90 -7.75
CA HIS A 143 -17.89 36.03 -8.48
C HIS A 143 -18.71 34.76 -8.20
N ASP A 144 -19.84 34.96 -7.54
CA ASP A 144 -20.92 33.99 -7.39
C ASP A 144 -21.54 33.76 -8.78
N ASP A 145 -21.39 32.54 -9.29
CA ASP A 145 -22.14 32.05 -10.45
C ASP A 145 -22.85 30.76 -10.06
N SER A 146 -23.66 30.87 -9.00
CA SER A 146 -24.74 29.95 -8.71
C SER A 146 -25.86 30.13 -9.75
N SER A 147 -25.74 29.48 -10.90
CA SER A 147 -26.88 28.88 -11.61
C SER A 147 -26.43 28.19 -12.90
N ARG A 148 -26.59 26.86 -12.90
CA ARG A 148 -26.78 25.93 -14.03
C ARG A 148 -25.83 24.74 -13.94
N PHE A 149 -26.17 23.78 -13.07
CA PHE A 149 -26.13 22.36 -13.39
C PHE A 149 -27.10 21.63 -12.44
N ALA A 150 -28.39 21.92 -12.60
CA ALA A 150 -29.42 21.01 -12.17
C ALA A 150 -29.43 19.83 -13.15
N ASN A 151 -28.62 18.81 -12.87
CA ASN A 151 -28.91 17.47 -13.35
C ASN A 151 -28.76 16.50 -12.18
N SER A 152 -29.89 16.32 -11.50
CA SER A 152 -30.11 15.43 -10.38
C SER A 152 -29.93 13.97 -10.83
N ASN A 153 -28.71 13.46 -10.74
CA ASN A 153 -28.48 12.07 -10.39
C ASN A 153 -28.03 12.09 -8.94
N SER A 154 -28.92 11.74 -8.00
CA SER A 154 -28.55 11.69 -6.58
C SER A 154 -27.31 10.80 -6.44
N GLN A 155 -26.19 11.38 -6.03
CA GLN A 155 -24.94 10.67 -5.82
C GLN A 155 -25.19 9.58 -4.78
N LYS A 156 -25.30 8.31 -5.23
CA LYS A 156 -25.59 7.17 -4.37
C LYS A 156 -24.39 6.95 -3.45
N SER A 157 -24.53 7.30 -2.17
CA SER A 157 -23.54 6.97 -1.15
C SER A 157 -23.92 5.72 -0.38
N TYR A 158 -22.91 4.97 0.01
CA TYR A 158 -23.03 3.73 0.79
C TYR A 158 -22.23 3.87 2.08
N PHE A 159 -22.56 3.04 3.07
CA PHE A 159 -21.92 3.06 4.37
C PHE A 159 -21.34 1.68 4.66
N LEU A 160 -20.07 1.64 5.05
CA LEU A 160 -19.54 0.49 5.77
C LEU A 160 -20.01 0.57 7.21
N TYR A 161 -20.50 -0.57 7.68
CA TYR A 161 -21.04 -0.72 9.03
C TYR A 161 -19.97 -0.54 10.10
N PRO A 162 -20.40 -0.26 11.34
CA PRO A 162 -19.51 0.04 12.44
C PRO A 162 -18.40 -0.98 12.56
N ASN A 163 -17.18 -0.48 12.65
CA ASN A 163 -16.01 -1.24 13.01
C ASN A 163 -15.37 -0.50 14.17
N LYS A 164 -15.17 -1.19 15.30
CA LYS A 164 -14.60 -0.57 16.52
C LYS A 164 -13.28 0.12 16.16
N PRO A 165 -13.02 1.33 16.67
CA PRO A 165 -11.75 2.01 16.43
C PRO A 165 -10.59 1.12 16.89
N THR A 166 -9.80 0.62 15.96
CA THR A 166 -8.70 -0.29 16.27
C THR A 166 -7.46 0.53 16.65
N THR A 167 -7.38 0.98 17.90
CA THR A 167 -6.08 1.35 18.51
C THR A 167 -5.10 0.17 18.56
N GLY A 168 -5.62 -1.03 18.30
CA GLY A 168 -4.90 -2.28 18.03
C GLY A 168 -5.86 -3.45 18.16
N CYS A 169 -5.51 -4.61 17.59
CA CYS A 169 -6.25 -5.84 17.88
C CYS A 169 -5.78 -6.42 19.23
N SER A 170 -6.70 -7.02 19.98
CA SER A 170 -6.35 -7.69 21.24
C SER A 170 -5.40 -8.88 21.00
N ARG A 171 -4.80 -9.43 22.07
CA ARG A 171 -3.88 -10.59 21.96
C ARG A 171 -4.54 -11.82 21.33
N HIS A 172 -5.87 -11.95 21.46
CA HIS A 172 -6.65 -13.06 20.91
C HIS A 172 -7.13 -12.80 19.47
N GLN A 173 -6.93 -11.58 18.98
CA GLN A 173 -7.36 -11.14 17.67
C GLN A 173 -6.18 -10.89 16.73
N LYS A 174 -6.44 -10.94 15.44
CA LYS A 174 -5.51 -10.58 14.38
C LYS A 174 -6.15 -9.51 13.48
N SER A 175 -5.32 -8.73 12.80
CA SER A 175 -5.81 -7.76 11.81
C SER A 175 -6.28 -8.47 10.56
N ALA A 176 -7.40 -7.98 10.02
CA ALA A 176 -7.93 -8.33 8.71
C ALA A 176 -8.47 -7.06 8.05
N PHE A 177 -8.93 -7.18 6.80
CA PHE A 177 -9.25 -6.05 5.94
C PHE A 177 -10.54 -6.29 5.17
N LEU A 178 -11.44 -5.31 5.21
CA LEU A 178 -12.56 -5.18 4.28
C LEU A 178 -12.04 -4.55 2.99
N VAL A 179 -12.30 -5.16 1.85
CA VAL A 179 -11.84 -4.69 0.54
C VAL A 179 -13.05 -4.36 -0.33
N LEU A 180 -13.19 -3.07 -0.64
CA LEU A 180 -14.24 -2.54 -1.52
C LEU A 180 -13.60 -2.09 -2.82
N ARG A 181 -14.04 -2.67 -3.94
CA ARG A 181 -13.60 -2.27 -5.28
C ARG A 181 -14.63 -1.36 -5.93
N ASP A 182 -14.15 -0.46 -6.77
CA ASP A 182 -14.93 0.55 -7.47
C ASP A 182 -15.67 1.53 -6.54
N PHE A 183 -15.05 1.79 -5.38
CA PHE A 183 -15.48 2.78 -4.41
C PHE A 183 -14.31 3.70 -4.04
N ALA A 184 -14.64 4.92 -3.65
CA ALA A 184 -13.74 5.81 -2.94
C ALA A 184 -14.42 6.36 -1.70
N LEU A 185 -13.61 6.82 -0.76
CA LEU A 185 -14.13 7.60 0.35
C LEU A 185 -14.75 8.89 -0.18
N THR A 186 -15.91 9.23 0.37
CA THR A 186 -16.46 10.58 0.25
C THR A 186 -15.41 11.59 0.75
N PRO A 187 -15.35 12.81 0.21
CA PRO A 187 -14.19 13.70 0.37
C PRO A 187 -13.84 13.90 1.84
N THR A 188 -12.76 13.24 2.24
CA THR A 188 -12.08 13.38 3.52
C THR A 188 -10.63 13.72 3.19
N VAL A 189 -10.03 14.61 3.98
CA VAL A 189 -8.64 15.00 3.76
C VAL A 189 -7.76 13.83 4.19
N PRO A 190 -6.94 13.25 3.30
CA PRO A 190 -6.02 12.20 3.70
C PRO A 190 -4.96 12.77 4.64
N ILE A 191 -4.61 12.03 5.68
CA ILE A 191 -3.54 12.41 6.61
C ILE A 191 -2.15 12.10 6.05
N GLY A 192 -2.08 11.28 4.99
CA GLY A 192 -0.88 11.02 4.22
C GLY A 192 -1.21 10.52 2.82
N ILE A 193 -0.34 10.83 1.86
CA ILE A 193 -0.42 10.30 0.49
C ILE A 193 0.93 9.69 0.17
N ILE A 194 0.94 8.40 -0.14
CA ILE A 194 2.12 7.70 -0.66
C ILE A 194 1.91 7.57 -2.17
N LYS A 195 2.87 8.09 -2.95
CA LYS A 195 2.81 8.05 -4.42
C LYS A 195 3.69 6.94 -4.97
N GLY A 196 3.27 6.37 -6.10
CA GLY A 196 4.05 5.37 -6.84
C GLY A 196 4.14 4.02 -6.11
N VAL A 197 3.10 3.66 -5.35
CA VAL A 197 3.05 2.39 -4.63
C VAL A 197 1.86 1.55 -5.06
N ASP A 198 2.13 0.27 -5.34
CA ASP A 198 1.10 -0.67 -5.72
C ASP A 198 0.14 -0.98 -4.58
N ARG A 199 -0.95 -1.67 -4.92
CA ARG A 199 -1.98 -2.10 -3.97
C ARG A 199 -1.43 -2.91 -2.80
N PHE A 200 -0.54 -3.85 -3.04
CA PHE A 200 0.02 -4.70 -1.99
C PHE A 200 1.00 -3.91 -1.11
N ALA A 201 1.82 -3.03 -1.69
CA ALA A 201 2.70 -2.13 -0.95
C ALA A 201 1.91 -1.17 -0.05
N CYS A 202 0.83 -0.59 -0.57
CA CYS A 202 -0.07 0.28 0.18
C CYS A 202 -0.78 -0.46 1.33
N LEU A 203 -1.28 -1.68 1.08
CA LEU A 203 -1.84 -2.56 2.11
C LEU A 203 -0.84 -2.90 3.21
N ASN A 204 0.38 -3.29 2.82
CA ASN A 204 1.46 -3.59 3.77
C ASN A 204 1.81 -2.39 4.65
N TYR A 205 1.75 -1.17 4.12
CA TYR A 205 1.97 0.05 4.91
C TYR A 205 0.95 0.19 6.03
N CYS A 206 -0.32 -0.12 5.75
CA CYS A 206 -1.41 -0.13 6.73
C CYS A 206 -1.33 -1.31 7.71
N GLU A 207 -0.86 -2.48 7.26
CA GLU A 207 -0.60 -3.63 8.15
C GLU A 207 0.47 -3.30 9.20
N GLN A 208 1.55 -2.64 8.77
CA GLN A 208 2.72 -2.38 9.60
C GLN A 208 2.54 -1.26 10.64
N ASN A 209 1.38 -0.59 10.69
CA ASN A 209 1.06 0.43 11.70
C ASN A 209 2.20 1.47 11.88
N ILE A 210 2.89 1.85 10.78
CA ILE A 210 4.09 2.70 10.83
C ILE A 210 3.75 4.11 11.38
N ALA A 211 2.48 4.50 11.35
CA ALA A 211 1.92 5.52 12.24
C ALA A 211 1.06 4.81 13.31
N SER A 212 1.56 4.73 14.53
CA SER A 212 1.12 3.76 15.55
C SER A 212 -0.10 4.18 16.39
N TYR A 213 -0.97 5.06 15.88
CA TYR A 213 -1.97 5.72 16.76
C TYR A 213 -3.44 5.67 16.32
N PHE A 214 -3.77 5.18 15.11
CA PHE A 214 -5.14 5.29 14.56
C PHE A 214 -5.64 4.02 13.86
N SER A 215 -6.96 3.86 13.76
CA SER A 215 -7.57 2.90 12.82
C SER A 215 -7.54 3.49 11.41
N TRP A 216 -7.11 2.69 10.44
CA TRP A 216 -6.75 3.17 9.11
C TRP A 216 -7.79 2.78 8.08
N ILE A 217 -8.20 3.76 7.29
CA ILE A 217 -8.91 3.54 6.04
C ILE A 217 -7.98 3.95 4.90
N ILE A 218 -7.79 3.08 3.93
CA ILE A 218 -7.00 3.37 2.74
C ILE A 218 -7.95 3.64 1.59
N SER A 219 -7.67 4.66 0.79
CA SER A 219 -8.25 4.78 -0.55
C SER A 219 -7.15 4.80 -1.61
N GLN A 220 -7.36 4.03 -2.68
CA GLN A 220 -6.48 4.04 -3.85
C GLN A 220 -7.22 4.57 -5.07
N LYS A 221 -6.55 5.39 -5.86
CA LYS A 221 -7.05 5.91 -7.14
C LYS A 221 -6.19 5.36 -8.28
N PHE A 222 -6.78 4.52 -9.12
CA PHE A 222 -6.15 4.11 -10.38
C PHE A 222 -6.63 5.07 -11.48
N LEU A 223 -5.70 5.72 -12.18
CA LEU A 223 -6.02 6.46 -13.40
C LEU A 223 -6.06 5.46 -14.56
N GLY A 224 -7.25 5.22 -15.11
CA GLY A 224 -7.51 4.27 -16.21
C GLY A 224 -6.93 4.66 -17.57
N ARG A 225 -5.73 5.24 -17.65
CA ARG A 225 -4.99 5.38 -18.92
C ARG A 225 -3.80 4.42 -18.91
N PRO A 226 -3.56 3.65 -19.99
CA PRO A 226 -2.47 2.68 -20.05
C PRO A 226 -1.05 3.29 -19.99
N CYS A 227 -0.91 4.62 -19.87
CA CYS A 227 0.37 5.33 -19.87
C CYS A 227 0.54 6.37 -18.73
N ALA A 228 -0.26 6.34 -17.66
CA ALA A 228 -0.11 7.27 -16.53
C ALA A 228 -0.34 6.56 -15.18
N GLN A 229 0.60 5.69 -14.78
CA GLN A 229 0.55 4.98 -13.49
C GLN A 229 1.35 5.73 -12.43
N THR A 230 0.75 6.77 -11.84
CA THR A 230 1.14 7.20 -10.49
C THR A 230 0.05 6.71 -9.54
N GLU A 231 0.30 5.57 -8.88
CA GLU A 231 -0.61 5.02 -7.88
C GLU A 231 -0.55 5.88 -6.62
N ASP A 232 -1.66 6.56 -6.31
CA ASP A 232 -1.79 7.35 -5.08
C ASP A 232 -2.48 6.49 -4.00
N CYS A 233 -1.72 6.14 -2.97
CA CYS A 233 -2.18 5.48 -1.75
C CYS A 233 -2.50 6.54 -0.70
N GLN A 234 -3.79 6.81 -0.51
CA GLN A 234 -4.28 7.78 0.46
C GLN A 234 -4.54 7.09 1.79
N LEU A 235 -3.91 7.59 2.85
CA LEU A 235 -4.06 7.11 4.21
C LEU A 235 -5.00 8.04 4.96
N HIS A 236 -6.00 7.45 5.60
CA HIS A 236 -6.98 8.12 6.43
C HIS A 236 -6.99 7.48 7.82
N ASP A 237 -7.25 8.28 8.83
CA ASP A 237 -7.52 7.80 10.19
C ASP A 237 -9.04 7.74 10.44
N ASP A 238 -9.43 7.50 11.69
CA ASP A 238 -10.83 7.45 12.12
C ASP A 238 -11.59 8.77 11.91
N THR A 239 -10.92 9.90 11.64
CA THR A 239 -11.61 11.16 11.30
C THR A 239 -12.32 11.09 9.95
N ALA A 240 -11.97 10.13 9.10
CA ALA A 240 -12.69 9.86 7.87
C ALA A 240 -14.03 9.12 8.08
N LYS A 241 -14.32 8.65 9.30
CA LYS A 241 -15.60 8.01 9.64
C LYS A 241 -16.67 9.05 10.00
N GLU A 242 -17.83 8.92 9.38
CA GLU A 242 -19.02 9.69 9.72
C GLU A 242 -19.59 9.22 11.06
N ALA A 243 -19.96 10.18 11.91
CA ALA A 243 -20.37 9.94 13.31
C ALA A 243 -19.36 9.09 14.12
N ALA A 244 -18.08 9.05 13.71
CA ALA A 244 -17.02 8.19 14.27
C ALA A 244 -17.30 6.68 14.18
N ILE A 245 -18.28 6.28 13.36
CA ILE A 245 -18.82 4.92 13.35
C ILE A 245 -18.85 4.35 11.93
N PHE A 246 -19.26 5.14 10.93
CA PHE A 246 -19.52 4.64 9.59
C PHE A 246 -18.50 5.15 8.57
N THR A 247 -18.00 4.28 7.71
CA THR A 247 -17.19 4.73 6.56
C THR A 247 -18.10 5.00 5.38
N ARG A 248 -18.30 6.28 5.05
CA ARG A 248 -19.10 6.67 3.86
C ARG A 248 -18.25 6.55 2.60
N VAL A 249 -18.78 5.82 1.63
CA VAL A 249 -18.14 5.57 0.33
C VAL A 249 -19.07 5.89 -0.83
N GLU A 250 -18.49 6.22 -1.97
CA GLU A 250 -19.20 6.53 -3.20
C GLU A 250 -18.62 5.72 -4.37
N PRO A 251 -19.48 5.30 -5.33
CA PRO A 251 -19.03 4.60 -6.52
C PRO A 251 -17.97 5.41 -7.26
N LYS A 252 -16.82 4.80 -7.50
CA LYS A 252 -15.73 5.37 -8.27
C LYS A 252 -14.96 4.24 -8.94
N GLN A 253 -15.14 4.12 -10.25
CA GLN A 253 -14.46 3.11 -11.05
C GLN A 253 -12.95 3.18 -10.86
N TYR A 254 -12.32 2.00 -10.81
CA TYR A 254 -10.88 1.87 -10.66
C TYR A 254 -10.37 2.53 -9.36
N SER A 255 -11.17 2.49 -8.29
CA SER A 255 -10.73 2.83 -6.95
C SER A 255 -10.94 1.67 -6.01
N VAL A 256 -10.11 1.60 -4.96
CA VAL A 256 -10.22 0.57 -3.93
C VAL A 256 -10.21 1.25 -2.56
N VAL A 257 -11.20 0.94 -1.74
CA VAL A 257 -11.21 1.30 -0.32
C VAL A 257 -10.88 0.06 0.49
N VAL A 258 -9.98 0.21 1.46
CA VAL A 258 -9.62 -0.85 2.39
C VAL A 258 -9.82 -0.35 3.81
N GLU A 259 -10.56 -1.11 4.61
CA GLU A 259 -10.75 -0.80 6.03
C GLU A 259 -10.22 -1.94 6.91
N LYS A 260 -9.38 -1.59 7.88
CA LYS A 260 -8.78 -2.54 8.83
C LYS A 260 -9.78 -2.92 9.92
N LEU A 261 -9.96 -4.21 10.19
CA LEU A 261 -10.75 -4.75 11.31
C LEU A 261 -9.95 -5.75 12.16
N CYS A 262 -10.53 -6.17 13.28
CA CYS A 262 -10.00 -7.23 14.14
C CYS A 262 -10.91 -8.46 14.12
N ILE A 263 -10.33 -9.63 13.87
CA ILE A 263 -11.01 -10.93 13.88
C ILE A 263 -10.34 -11.90 14.86
N GLU A 264 -11.09 -12.86 15.38
CA GLU A 264 -10.58 -13.83 16.34
C GLU A 264 -9.55 -14.78 15.71
N LYS A 265 -8.48 -15.12 16.45
CA LYS A 265 -7.41 -16.02 15.96
C LYS A 265 -7.84 -17.48 15.85
N LYS A 266 -8.83 -17.90 16.64
CA LYS A 266 -9.26 -19.30 16.78
C LYS A 266 -10.21 -19.79 15.67
N VAL A 267 -10.51 -18.94 14.71
CA VAL A 267 -11.45 -19.26 13.63
C VAL A 267 -10.86 -20.22 12.60
N ARG A 268 -11.74 -20.89 11.84
CA ARG A 268 -11.40 -21.91 10.83
C ARG A 268 -10.41 -21.42 9.77
N CYS A 269 -10.31 -20.11 9.56
CA CYS A 269 -9.59 -19.47 8.47
C CYS A 269 -8.39 -18.67 8.98
N PRO A 270 -7.30 -19.33 9.41
CA PRO A 270 -6.17 -18.65 10.04
C PRO A 270 -5.40 -17.74 9.07
N ASN A 271 -5.46 -18.01 7.77
CA ASN A 271 -4.66 -17.31 6.77
C ASN A 271 -5.43 -16.24 5.97
N GLU A 272 -6.77 -16.31 5.95
CA GLU A 272 -7.56 -15.30 5.26
C GLU A 272 -7.53 -13.98 6.03
N LYS A 273 -7.24 -12.90 5.30
CA LYS A 273 -7.09 -11.55 5.84
C LYS A 273 -7.85 -10.51 5.03
N HIS A 274 -8.35 -10.83 3.84
CA HIS A 274 -8.95 -9.86 2.94
C HIS A 274 -10.37 -10.29 2.56
N PHE A 275 -11.36 -9.67 3.18
CA PHE A 275 -12.76 -9.96 2.94
C PHE A 275 -13.28 -9.05 1.82
N LYS A 276 -13.78 -9.65 0.74
CA LYS A 276 -14.44 -8.91 -0.35
C LYS A 276 -15.76 -8.35 0.14
N VAL A 277 -16.00 -7.07 -0.11
CA VAL A 277 -17.22 -6.38 0.33
C VAL A 277 -18.03 -5.88 -0.86
N LEU A 278 -19.33 -6.14 -0.83
CA LEU A 278 -20.33 -5.59 -1.74
C LEU A 278 -21.22 -4.61 -0.97
N ALA A 279 -20.96 -3.31 -1.14
CA ALA A 279 -21.77 -2.27 -0.53
C ALA A 279 -23.08 -2.06 -1.30
N GLY A 280 -24.17 -1.81 -0.57
CA GLY A 280 -25.49 -1.59 -1.17
C GLY A 280 -26.16 -2.85 -1.70
N LYS A 281 -25.65 -4.02 -1.31
CA LYS A 281 -26.18 -5.33 -1.68
C LYS A 281 -26.69 -6.05 -0.45
N GLU A 282 -27.68 -6.90 -0.65
CA GLU A 282 -28.21 -7.84 0.35
C GLU A 282 -28.38 -9.19 -0.33
N LEU A 283 -28.06 -10.27 0.39
CA LEU A 283 -28.31 -11.62 -0.09
C LEU A 283 -29.77 -12.00 0.20
N HIS A 284 -30.50 -12.48 -0.81
CA HIS A 284 -31.80 -13.08 -0.61
C HIS A 284 -31.65 -14.37 0.19
N HIS A 285 -32.22 -14.41 1.38
CA HIS A 285 -32.15 -15.57 2.25
C HIS A 285 -33.51 -16.26 2.28
N ASP A 286 -33.71 -17.29 1.46
CA ASP A 286 -34.88 -18.17 1.62
C ASP A 286 -34.77 -18.92 2.97
N PHE A 287 -33.54 -19.26 3.39
CA PHE A 287 -33.21 -19.88 4.68
C PHE A 287 -31.82 -19.44 5.17
N PRO A 288 -31.70 -18.37 5.99
CA PRO A 288 -30.42 -18.00 6.57
C PRO A 288 -29.96 -19.08 7.55
N LEU A 289 -28.65 -19.35 7.62
CA LEU A 289 -28.08 -20.29 8.59
C LEU A 289 -28.36 -19.82 10.03
N HIS A 290 -28.22 -18.51 10.25
CA HIS A 290 -28.53 -17.87 11.50
C HIS A 290 -28.83 -16.38 11.26
N ARG A 291 -29.57 -15.79 12.19
CA ARG A 291 -29.88 -14.36 12.21
C ARG A 291 -29.59 -13.80 13.61
N PHE A 292 -28.69 -12.83 13.69
CA PHE A 292 -28.39 -12.08 14.90
C PHE A 292 -28.99 -10.68 14.78
N THR A 293 -29.56 -10.14 15.86
CA THR A 293 -30.17 -8.79 15.90
C THR A 293 -29.48 -7.85 16.87
N ASP A 294 -28.44 -8.34 17.54
CA ASP A 294 -27.71 -7.70 18.62
C ASP A 294 -26.25 -7.38 18.23
N PHE A 295 -25.86 -7.68 16.99
CA PHE A 295 -24.52 -7.40 16.48
C PHE A 295 -24.39 -5.95 16.08
N ASN A 296 -23.52 -5.24 16.78
CA ASN A 296 -23.31 -3.80 16.59
C ASN A 296 -22.17 -3.51 15.61
N THR A 297 -21.40 -4.53 15.20
CA THR A 297 -20.27 -4.37 14.29
C THR A 297 -20.22 -5.44 13.21
N ILE A 298 -19.65 -5.08 12.05
CA ILE A 298 -19.42 -6.04 10.96
C ILE A 298 -18.40 -7.12 11.36
N SER A 299 -17.44 -6.80 12.24
CA SER A 299 -16.49 -7.77 12.77
C SER A 299 -17.14 -8.88 13.59
N GLU A 300 -18.18 -8.58 14.39
CA GLU A 300 -18.94 -9.58 15.13
C GLU A 300 -19.66 -10.54 14.16
N CYS A 301 -20.27 -9.98 13.13
CA CYS A 301 -20.95 -10.76 12.08
C CYS A 301 -19.98 -11.69 11.32
N ILE A 302 -18.81 -11.17 10.94
CA ILE A 302 -17.75 -11.96 10.29
C ILE A 302 -17.24 -13.05 11.23
N ASN A 303 -16.93 -12.76 12.49
CA ASN A 303 -16.46 -13.77 13.44
C ASN A 303 -17.46 -14.92 13.60
N ALA A 304 -18.76 -14.61 13.75
CA ALA A 304 -19.80 -15.64 13.83
C ALA A 304 -19.86 -16.52 12.57
N CYS A 305 -19.65 -15.94 11.39
CA CYS A 305 -19.55 -16.71 10.14
C CYS A 305 -18.33 -17.62 10.14
N LEU A 306 -17.16 -17.10 10.53
CA LEU A 306 -15.90 -17.85 10.53
C LEU A 306 -15.86 -18.99 11.58
N GLU A 307 -16.72 -18.92 12.59
CA GLU A 307 -16.96 -19.99 13.58
C GLU A 307 -17.99 -21.01 13.08
N HIS A 308 -18.89 -20.62 12.17
CA HIS A 308 -19.96 -21.48 11.67
C HIS A 308 -19.49 -22.33 10.48
N PRO A 309 -19.52 -23.68 10.56
CA PRO A 309 -18.86 -24.56 9.59
C PRO A 309 -19.40 -24.48 8.16
N ASN A 310 -20.66 -24.06 8.00
CA ASN A 310 -21.33 -23.94 6.70
C ASN A 310 -21.44 -22.50 6.20
N CYS A 311 -20.95 -21.50 6.95
CA CYS A 311 -21.09 -20.12 6.53
C CYS A 311 -20.01 -19.76 5.50
N LYS A 312 -20.43 -19.07 4.44
CA LYS A 312 -19.57 -18.60 3.33
C LYS A 312 -19.70 -17.10 3.09
N ALA A 313 -20.78 -16.48 3.52
CA ALA A 313 -20.99 -15.05 3.38
C ALA A 313 -21.90 -14.52 4.50
N VAL A 314 -21.80 -13.23 4.75
CA VAL A 314 -22.72 -12.53 5.65
C VAL A 314 -23.38 -11.34 4.98
N SER A 315 -24.62 -11.06 5.36
CA SER A 315 -25.34 -9.84 4.99
C SER A 315 -25.67 -9.05 6.25
N MET A 316 -25.29 -7.77 6.32
CA MET A 316 -25.56 -6.91 7.45
C MET A 316 -26.40 -5.69 7.05
N LYS A 317 -27.48 -5.47 7.80
CA LYS A 317 -28.43 -4.36 7.60
C LYS A 317 -29.04 -3.95 8.95
N GLU A 318 -28.91 -2.68 9.34
CA GLU A 318 -29.52 -2.10 10.56
C GLU A 318 -29.27 -2.93 11.83
N ASN A 319 -28.00 -3.32 12.06
CA ASN A 319 -27.56 -4.19 13.18
C ASN A 319 -28.10 -5.63 13.15
N VAL A 320 -28.77 -6.00 12.06
CA VAL A 320 -29.15 -7.38 11.78
C VAL A 320 -28.06 -8.03 10.92
N CYS A 321 -27.50 -9.12 11.42
CA CYS A 321 -26.52 -9.95 10.73
C CYS A 321 -27.17 -11.27 10.30
N HIS A 322 -27.10 -11.58 9.02
CA HIS A 322 -27.54 -12.86 8.46
C HIS A 322 -26.33 -13.67 8.01
N LEU A 323 -26.21 -14.91 8.52
CA LEU A 323 -25.22 -15.88 8.05
C LEU A 323 -25.78 -16.67 6.86
N SER A 324 -24.95 -16.87 5.84
CA SER A 324 -25.34 -17.55 4.60
C SER A 324 -24.37 -18.65 4.24
N SER A 325 -24.88 -19.78 3.76
CA SER A 325 -24.09 -20.85 3.12
C SER A 325 -23.83 -20.60 1.64
N LEU A 326 -24.44 -19.54 1.08
CA LEU A 326 -24.32 -19.16 -0.33
C LEU A 326 -22.99 -18.48 -0.59
N SER A 327 -22.44 -18.75 -1.77
CA SER A 327 -21.20 -18.15 -2.24
C SER A 327 -21.52 -17.00 -3.20
N ILE A 328 -21.09 -15.79 -2.86
CA ILE A 328 -21.33 -14.57 -3.64
C ILE A 328 -20.91 -14.72 -5.10
N ASP A 329 -19.79 -15.38 -5.38
CA ASP A 329 -19.29 -15.55 -6.75
C ASP A 329 -20.03 -16.63 -7.54
N ASN A 330 -20.71 -17.56 -6.86
CA ASN A 330 -21.38 -18.69 -7.53
C ASN A 330 -22.85 -18.40 -7.79
N GLU A 331 -23.46 -17.51 -7.00
CA GLU A 331 -24.91 -17.25 -7.00
C GLU A 331 -25.20 -15.74 -7.05
N PRO A 332 -24.68 -15.01 -8.06
CA PRO A 332 -24.82 -13.55 -8.15
C PRO A 332 -26.28 -13.10 -8.31
N GLU A 333 -27.16 -13.96 -8.84
CA GLU A 333 -28.60 -13.72 -8.98
C GLU A 333 -29.34 -13.60 -7.64
N ARG A 334 -28.74 -14.10 -6.55
CA ARG A 334 -29.28 -13.97 -5.18
C ARG A 334 -28.93 -12.63 -4.52
N LEU A 335 -28.17 -11.76 -5.19
CA LEU A 335 -27.82 -10.43 -4.69
C LEU A 335 -28.82 -9.39 -5.17
N HIS A 336 -29.46 -8.69 -4.25
CA HIS A 336 -30.37 -7.59 -4.56
C HIS A 336 -29.78 -6.25 -4.14
N ASP A 337 -30.24 -5.20 -4.81
CA ASP A 337 -29.96 -3.83 -4.40
C ASP A 337 -30.69 -3.54 -3.09
N SER A 338 -29.93 -3.26 -2.04
CA SER A 338 -30.45 -2.83 -0.76
C SER A 338 -29.56 -1.67 -0.28
N PRO A 339 -30.02 -0.42 -0.43
CA PRO A 339 -29.33 0.73 0.12
C PRO A 339 -29.11 0.54 1.62
N LYS A 340 -27.94 0.94 2.12
CA LYS A 340 -27.52 0.77 3.52
C LYS A 340 -27.32 -0.69 3.97
N SER A 341 -27.21 -1.68 3.10
CA SER A 341 -26.72 -3.00 3.50
C SER A 341 -25.33 -3.28 2.94
N VAL A 342 -24.68 -4.28 3.53
CA VAL A 342 -23.37 -4.75 3.10
C VAL A 342 -23.37 -6.27 3.09
N VAL A 343 -22.82 -6.85 2.02
CA VAL A 343 -22.51 -8.28 1.95
C VAL A 343 -21.00 -8.45 2.01
N VAL A 344 -20.54 -9.36 2.87
CA VAL A 344 -19.12 -9.70 3.01
C VAL A 344 -18.92 -11.17 2.63
N ASP A 345 -17.97 -11.40 1.73
CA ASP A 345 -17.50 -12.73 1.39
C ASP A 345 -16.61 -13.25 2.53
N CYS A 346 -16.99 -14.36 3.15
CA CYS A 346 -16.26 -15.00 4.23
C CYS A 346 -15.68 -16.34 3.82
N LYS A 347 -15.48 -16.56 2.51
CA LYS A 347 -14.93 -17.81 1.98
C LYS A 347 -13.63 -18.22 2.67
N CYS A 348 -13.71 -19.43 3.18
CA CYS A 348 -12.65 -20.33 3.57
C CYS A 348 -13.10 -21.75 3.17
#